data_AF-A0AAU8KDB0-F1
#
_entry.id   AF-A0AAU8KDB0-F1
#
_cell.length_a   1.000
_cell.length_b   1.000
_cell.length_c   1.000
_cell.angle_alpha   90.00
_cell.angle_beta   90.00
_cell.angle_gamma   90.00
#
_symmetry.space_group_name_H-M   'P 1'
#
loop_
_entity.id
_entity.type
_entity.pdbx_description
1 polymer ?
#
loop_
_entity_poly.entity_id
_entity_poly.type
_entity_poly.pdbx_seq_one_letter_code
_entity_poly.pdbx_strand_id
1 'polypeptide(L)' 'MADIDIPPHLIELESAAWAEQQAGALTFATAAAVQAAYTEHAAATDGLSRLELEMATKRAVRHPEG' A
#
# COMPACT_ATOMS: atom_id res chain seq x y z
N MET A 1 10.61 10.80 -4.39
CA MET A 1 9.53 10.50 -3.43
C MET A 1 10.03 10.92 -2.07
N ALA A 2 9.18 11.54 -1.25
CA ALA A 2 9.52 11.81 0.14
C ALA A 2 9.87 10.49 0.87
N ASP A 3 10.71 10.58 1.88
CA ASP A 3 10.96 9.48 2.81
C ASP A 3 9.72 9.38 3.71
N ILE A 4 8.77 8.51 3.34
CA ILE A 4 7.49 8.33 4.03
C ILE A 4 7.68 7.20 5.04
N ASP A 5 7.32 7.46 6.29
CA ASP A 5 7.19 6.41 7.29
C ASP A 5 5.96 5.55 6.97
N ILE A 6 6.20 4.39 6.35
CA ILE A 6 5.13 3.48 5.95
C ILE A 6 4.74 2.62 7.16
N PRO A 7 3.50 2.70 7.65
CA PRO A 7 3.10 1.89 8.79
C PRO A 7 3.10 0.40 8.44
N PRO A 8 3.51 -0.50 9.36
CA PRO A 8 3.68 -1.92 9.08
C PRO A 8 2.44 -2.62 8.50
N HIS A 9 1.25 -2.26 8.98
CA HIS A 9 0.00 -2.85 8.50
C HIS A 9 -0.27 -2.60 7.00
N LEU A 10 0.23 -1.48 6.44
CA LEU A 10 0.11 -1.22 5.00
C LEU A 10 1.09 -2.06 4.19
N ILE A 11 2.30 -2.30 4.71
CA ILE A 11 3.25 -3.24 4.09
C ILE A 11 2.68 -4.65 4.08
N GLU A 12 2.11 -5.12 5.19
CA GLU A 12 1.50 -6.44 5.29
C GLU A 12 0.33 -6.61 4.31
N LEU A 13 -0.58 -5.63 4.27
CA LEU A 13 -1.76 -5.65 3.42
C LEU A 13 -1.38 -5.60 1.93
N GLU A 14 -0.45 -4.72 1.56
CA GLU A 14 0.06 -4.62 0.20
C GLU A 14 0.83 -5.88 -0.21
N SER A 15 1.62 -6.48 0.70
CA SER A 15 2.36 -7.72 0.44
C SER A 15 1.43 -8.90 0.18
N ALA A 16 0.36 -9.04 0.97
CA ALA A 16 -0.66 -10.07 0.75
C ALA A 16 -1.37 -9.87 -0.60
N ALA A 17 -1.83 -8.64 -0.89
CA ALA A 17 -2.47 -8.32 -2.16
C ALA A 17 -1.52 -8.51 -3.35
N TRP A 18 -0.24 -8.22 -3.18
CA TRP A 18 0.77 -8.44 -4.22
C TRP A 18 0.99 -9.92 -4.49
N ALA A 19 1.05 -10.77 -3.45
CA ALA A 19 1.13 -12.21 -3.62
C ALA A 19 -0.11 -12.77 -4.37
N GLU A 20 -1.32 -12.29 -4.04
CA GLU A 20 -2.53 -12.65 -4.79
C GLU A 20 -2.47 -12.17 -6.25
N GLN A 21 -1.97 -10.96 -6.50
CA GLN A 21 -1.82 -10.41 -7.85
C GLN A 21 -0.84 -11.25 -8.68
N GLN A 22 0.30 -11.62 -8.10
CA GLN A 22 1.31 -12.46 -8.76
C GLN A 22 0.77 -13.86 -9.07
N ALA A 23 -0.14 -14.39 -8.24
CA ALA A 23 -0.83 -15.66 -8.47
C ALA A 23 -2.01 -15.55 -9.45
N GLY A 24 -2.37 -14.35 -9.93
CA GLY A 24 -3.57 -14.12 -10.73
C GLY A 24 -4.89 -14.34 -9.96
N ALA A 25 -4.84 -14.27 -8.63
CA ALA A 25 -5.95 -14.54 -7.72
C ALA A 25 -6.51 -13.29 -7.03
N LEU A 26 -5.94 -12.10 -7.31
CA LEU A 26 -6.36 -10.84 -6.68
C LEU A 26 -7.85 -10.58 -6.91
N THR A 27 -8.58 -10.42 -5.81
CA THR A 27 -10.01 -10.10 -5.86
C THR A 27 -10.25 -8.60 -5.78
N PHE A 28 -11.42 -8.16 -6.25
CA PHE A 28 -11.88 -6.78 -6.05
C PHE A 28 -11.95 -6.41 -4.56
N ALA A 29 -12.41 -7.34 -3.71
CA ALA A 29 -12.51 -7.09 -2.28
C ALA A 29 -11.13 -6.84 -1.65
N THR A 30 -10.12 -7.64 -2.00
CA THR A 30 -8.73 -7.43 -1.54
C THR A 30 -8.21 -6.08 -2.02
N ALA A 31 -8.36 -5.77 -3.32
CA ALA A 31 -7.90 -4.50 -3.89
C ALA A 31 -8.58 -3.28 -3.24
N ALA A 32 -9.88 -3.39 -2.96
CA ALA A 32 -10.65 -2.33 -2.29
C ALA A 32 -10.20 -2.13 -0.84
N ALA A 33 -9.93 -3.21 -0.10
CA ALA A 33 -9.43 -3.14 1.27
C ALA A 33 -8.08 -2.42 1.35
N VAL A 34 -7.16 -2.72 0.42
CA VAL A 34 -5.86 -2.02 0.29
C VAL A 34 -6.06 -0.52 0.05
N GLN A 35 -6.92 -0.15 -0.90
CA GLN A 35 -7.18 1.27 -1.22
C GLN A 35 -7.88 2.02 -0.07
N ALA A 36 -8.78 1.34 0.65
CA ALA A 36 -9.42 1.89 1.83
C ALA A 36 -8.38 2.19 2.93
N ALA A 37 -7.45 1.26 3.18
CA ALA A 37 -6.41 1.44 4.18
C ALA A 37 -5.47 2.62 3.85
N TYR A 38 -5.06 2.79 2.59
CA TYR A 38 -4.31 3.98 2.18
C TYR A 38 -5.08 5.28 2.41
N THR A 39 -6.38 5.27 2.12
CA THR A 39 -7.25 6.44 2.28
C THR A 39 -7.44 6.79 3.75
N GLU A 40 -7.73 5.81 4.60
CA GLU A 40 -7.91 5.99 6.04
C GLU A 40 -6.63 6.49 6.70
N HIS A 41 -5.48 5.87 6.41
CA HIS A 41 -4.21 6.27 7.02
C HIS A 41 -3.79 7.68 6.62
N ALA A 42 -3.93 8.03 5.34
CA ALA A 42 -3.62 9.38 4.87
C ALA A 42 -4.59 10.42 5.44
N ALA A 43 -5.88 10.11 5.57
CA ALA A 43 -6.86 11.01 6.19
C ALA A 43 -6.61 11.24 7.69
N ALA A 44 -6.05 10.23 8.38
CA ALA A 44 -5.70 10.31 9.79
C ALA A 44 -4.36 11.00 10.07
N THR A 45 -3.53 11.22 9.04
CA THR A 45 -2.16 11.74 9.19
C THR A 45 -2.05 13.12 8.54
N ASP A 46 -1.84 14.15 9.37
CA ASP A 46 -1.80 15.54 8.89
C ASP A 46 -0.69 15.74 7.84
N GLY A 47 -1.05 16.36 6.72
CA GLY A 47 -0.13 16.62 5.61
C GLY A 47 0.29 15.40 4.78
N LEU A 48 -0.18 14.18 5.07
CA LEU A 48 0.20 12.99 4.31
C LEU A 48 -0.64 12.83 3.03
N SER A 49 0.03 12.78 1.88
CA SER A 49 -0.62 12.45 0.61
C SER A 49 -0.88 10.95 0.50
N ARG A 50 -2.16 10.57 0.32
CA ARG A 50 -2.59 9.20 -0.01
C ARG A 50 -1.84 8.64 -1.21
N LEU A 51 -1.62 9.45 -2.25
CA LEU A 51 -0.92 9.02 -3.46
C LEU A 51 0.55 8.73 -3.18
N GLU A 52 1.23 9.60 -2.44
CA GLU A 52 2.66 9.41 -2.15
C GLU A 52 2.86 8.18 -1.25
N LEU A 53 1.99 7.99 -0.25
CA LEU A 53 1.95 6.80 0.61
C LEU A 53 1.75 5.52 -0.20
N GLU A 54 0.77 5.50 -1.11
CA GLU A 54 0.49 4.35 -1.97
C GLU A 54 1.71 4.00 -2.85
N MET A 55 2.32 5.00 -3.49
CA MET A 55 3.51 4.77 -4.33
C MET A 55 4.70 4.27 -3.51
N ALA A 56 4.92 4.83 -2.32
CA ALA A 56 6.00 4.40 -1.42
C ALA A 56 5.82 2.96 -0.97
N THR A 57 4.61 2.60 -0.52
CA THR A 57 4.27 1.24 -0.09
C THR A 57 4.43 0.25 -1.24
N LYS A 58 3.89 0.57 -2.43
CA LYS A 58 4.03 -0.28 -3.62
C LYS A 58 5.47 -0.45 -4.04
N ARG A 59 6.30 0.60 -3.98
CA ARG A 59 7.73 0.49 -4.29
C ARG A 59 8.41 -0.46 -3.31
N ALA A 60 8.21 -0.26 -2.01
CA ALA A 60 8.83 -1.07 -0.97
C ALA A 60 8.47 -2.56 -1.08
N VAL A 61 7.23 -2.88 -1.46
CA VAL A 61 6.74 -4.26 -1.57
C VAL A 61 7.04 -4.91 -2.92
N ARG A 62 6.79 -4.20 -4.02
CA ARG A 62 6.81 -4.77 -5.37
C ARG A 62 8.18 -4.67 -6.04
N HIS A 63 9.03 -3.78 -5.55
CA HIS A 63 10.36 -3.47 -6.11
C HIS A 63 11.40 -3.23 -5.00
N PRO A 64 11.65 -4.21 -4.11
CA PRO A 64 12.52 -4.03 -2.95
C PRO A 64 14.00 -3.79 -3.32
N GLU A 65 14.44 -4.23 -4.50
CA GLU A 65 15.77 -3.96 -5.04
C GLU A 65 16.01 -2.51 -5.52
N GLY A 66 14.94 -1.70 -5.68
CA GLY A 66 15.02 -0.28 -6.02
C GLY A 66 15.07 0.05 -7.50
#